data_AF-A0A3D0Q3U6-F1
#
_entry.id   AF-A0A3D0Q3U6-F1
#
_cell.length_a   1.000
_cell.length_b   1.000
_cell.length_c   1.000
_cell.angle_alpha   90.00
_cell.angle_beta   90.00
_cell.angle_gamma   90.00
#
_symmetry.space_group_name_H-M   'P 1'
#
loop_
_entity.id
_entity.type
_entity.pdbx_description
1 polymer ?
#
loop_
_entity_poly.entity_id
_entity_poly.type
_entity_poly.pdbx_seq_one_letter_code
_entity_poly.pdbx_strand_id
1 'polypeptide(L)'
;MTSRKLTYSLLILAVFYIATHISSWVPAQYRSDYGFSYMIWILTIAACWPLLGKRLLSITGLSSSVRVGVLWGLVFVSPMLVGFTFSDAPAQFAPALLVTKALLPGFLEELMFRGFLVGMLIRVAGWRWLPAALINAALFGIGHWFQGATLAEAVMASLFTAVGGLWFAWLFVVWQHNLWLVVTLHTVMNACWVIWQVDTTAAGDQFANLLRLSTIMLSVVVTLLLQRQRPATDLECK
;
A
#
# COMPACT_ATOMS: atom_id res chain seq x y z
N MET A 1 18.32 6.02 20.84
CA MET A 1 17.33 4.94 20.62
C MET A 1 17.52 3.91 21.74
N THR A 2 16.47 3.47 22.44
CA THR A 2 16.63 2.47 23.53
C THR A 2 16.97 1.09 22.96
N SER A 3 17.68 0.26 23.73
CA SER A 3 18.06 -1.11 23.32
C SER A 3 16.84 -1.93 22.85
N ARG A 4 15.72 -1.88 23.60
CA ARG A 4 14.46 -2.55 23.23
C ARG A 4 13.87 -2.05 21.90
N LYS A 5 13.89 -0.74 21.65
CA LYS A 5 13.40 -0.17 20.38
C LYS A 5 14.24 -0.66 19.20
N LEU A 6 15.56 -0.73 19.36
CA LEU A 6 16.45 -1.27 18.34
C LEU A 6 16.13 -2.74 18.07
N THR A 7 16.02 -3.58 19.10
CA THR A 7 15.72 -5.01 18.95
C THR A 7 14.40 -5.25 18.21
N TYR A 8 13.32 -4.57 18.58
CA TYR A 8 12.04 -4.72 17.87
C TYR A 8 12.12 -4.25 16.43
N SER A 9 12.81 -3.14 16.16
CA SER A 9 12.99 -2.62 14.80
C SER A 9 13.70 -3.65 13.92
N LEU A 10 14.82 -4.21 14.41
CA LEU A 10 15.59 -5.21 13.67
C LEU A 10 14.78 -6.49 13.43
N LEU A 11 14.04 -6.96 14.43
CA LEU A 11 13.19 -8.14 14.30
C LEU A 11 12.08 -7.93 13.25
N ILE A 12 11.37 -6.81 13.32
CA ILE A 12 10.29 -6.48 12.37
C ILE A 12 10.84 -6.40 10.95
N LEU A 13 11.96 -5.69 10.75
CA LEU A 13 12.58 -5.53 9.43
C LEU A 13 13.12 -6.86 8.89
N ALA A 14 13.72 -7.70 9.74
CA ALA A 14 14.20 -9.02 9.34
C ALA A 14 13.04 -9.94 8.93
N VAL A 15 11.97 -10.00 9.73
CA VAL A 15 10.78 -10.80 9.43
C VAL A 15 10.12 -10.30 8.13
N PHE A 16 9.98 -8.99 7.97
CA PHE A 16 9.46 -8.38 6.75
C PHE A 16 10.30 -8.74 5.53
N TYR A 17 11.63 -8.61 5.62
CA TYR A 17 12.55 -8.93 4.54
C TYR A 17 12.45 -10.39 4.13
N ILE A 18 12.50 -11.31 5.10
CA ILE A 18 12.36 -12.75 4.84
C ILE A 18 11.01 -13.03 4.17
N ALA A 19 9.90 -12.53 4.71
CA ALA A 19 8.57 -12.78 4.16
C ALA A 19 8.40 -12.28 2.71
N THR A 20 9.04 -11.16 2.36
CA THR A 20 8.97 -10.57 1.02
C THR A 20 9.92 -11.22 0.01
N HIS A 21 10.97 -11.91 0.45
CA HIS A 21 12.01 -12.47 -0.43
C HIS A 21 12.06 -14.01 -0.43
N ILE A 22 11.50 -14.69 0.55
CA ILE A 22 11.60 -16.16 0.68
C ILE A 22 11.02 -16.90 -0.53
N SER A 23 10.02 -16.35 -1.21
CA SER A 23 9.49 -16.96 -2.43
C SER A 23 10.52 -17.01 -3.56
N SER A 24 11.45 -16.04 -3.64
CA SER A 24 12.54 -16.05 -4.62
C SER A 24 13.57 -17.16 -4.35
N TRP A 25 13.64 -17.68 -3.12
CA TRP A 25 14.51 -18.79 -2.74
C TRP A 25 13.89 -20.17 -3.06
N VAL A 26 12.59 -20.21 -3.36
CA VAL A 26 11.89 -21.43 -3.74
C VAL A 26 11.98 -21.65 -5.25
N PRO A 27 12.35 -22.85 -5.74
CA PRO A 27 12.40 -23.14 -7.18
C PRO A 27 11.05 -22.88 -7.86
N ALA A 28 11.08 -22.36 -9.09
CA ALA A 28 9.87 -21.91 -9.81
C ALA A 28 8.81 -23.02 -9.95
N GLN A 29 9.23 -24.28 -10.11
CA GLN A 29 8.35 -25.45 -10.20
C GLN A 29 7.44 -25.68 -8.97
N TYR A 30 7.76 -25.08 -7.83
CA TYR A 30 6.98 -25.18 -6.59
C TYR A 30 6.20 -23.91 -6.26
N ARG A 31 6.31 -22.87 -7.09
CA ARG A 31 5.57 -21.62 -6.91
C ARG A 31 4.35 -21.62 -7.83
N SER A 32 3.18 -21.31 -7.27
CA SER A 32 2.07 -20.85 -8.12
C SER A 32 2.38 -19.44 -8.60
N ASP A 33 1.98 -19.10 -9.83
CA ASP A 33 2.37 -17.86 -10.50
C ASP A 33 2.00 -16.58 -9.73
N TYR A 34 1.03 -16.64 -8.82
CA TYR A 34 0.56 -15.46 -8.06
C TYR A 34 0.29 -15.69 -6.57
N GLY A 35 -0.06 -16.91 -6.14
CA GLY A 35 -0.60 -17.13 -4.79
C GLY A 35 0.46 -17.37 -3.70
N PHE A 36 1.63 -17.87 -4.09
CA PHE A 36 2.60 -18.40 -3.11
C PHE A 36 3.20 -17.30 -2.21
N SER A 37 3.68 -16.19 -2.79
CA SER A 37 4.23 -15.06 -2.02
C SER A 37 3.19 -14.46 -1.08
N TYR A 38 1.97 -14.29 -1.55
CA TYR A 38 0.85 -13.78 -0.78
C TYR A 38 0.47 -14.67 0.40
N MET A 39 0.50 -15.99 0.22
CA MET A 39 0.29 -16.94 1.31
C MET A 39 1.37 -16.79 2.40
N ILE A 40 2.64 -16.63 2.02
CA ILE A 40 3.74 -16.38 2.96
C ILE A 40 3.48 -15.10 3.78
N TRP A 41 3.00 -14.04 3.14
CA TRP A 41 2.73 -12.77 3.83
C TRP A 41 1.61 -12.93 4.86
N ILE A 42 0.52 -13.60 4.49
CA ILE A 42 -0.58 -13.91 5.40
C ILE A 42 -0.09 -14.75 6.58
N LEU A 43 0.69 -15.81 6.32
CA LEU A 43 1.24 -16.68 7.36
C LEU A 43 2.20 -15.92 8.30
N THR A 44 3.00 -15.01 7.75
CA THR A 44 3.92 -14.15 8.53
C THR A 44 3.15 -13.26 9.50
N ILE A 45 2.08 -12.62 9.02
CA ILE A 45 1.22 -11.78 9.86
C ILE A 45 0.51 -12.64 10.90
N ALA A 46 -0.06 -13.79 10.50
CA ALA A 46 -0.75 -14.71 11.39
C ALA A 46 0.16 -15.29 12.49
N ALA A 47 1.44 -15.53 12.19
CA ALA A 47 2.43 -16.00 13.16
C ALA A 47 2.67 -15.02 14.32
N CYS A 48 2.29 -13.74 14.16
CA CYS A 48 2.35 -12.75 15.24
C CYS A 48 1.16 -12.85 16.22
N TRP A 49 0.12 -13.62 15.90
CA TRP A 49 -1.09 -13.72 16.71
C TRP A 49 -0.86 -14.22 18.14
N PRO A 50 -0.03 -15.25 18.42
CA PRO A 50 0.21 -15.72 19.79
C PRO A 50 0.80 -14.63 20.71
N LEU A 51 1.50 -13.64 20.14
CA LEU A 51 2.15 -12.57 20.89
C LEU A 51 1.27 -11.32 21.02
N LEU A 52 0.47 -11.01 19.99
CA LEU A 52 -0.27 -9.74 19.90
C LEU A 52 -1.79 -9.91 20.05
N GLY A 53 -2.33 -11.09 19.77
CA GLY A 53 -3.76 -11.37 19.78
C GLY A 53 -4.57 -10.32 19.02
N LYS A 54 -5.67 -9.86 19.61
CA LYS A 54 -6.54 -8.82 19.02
C LYS A 54 -5.82 -7.49 18.74
N ARG A 55 -4.72 -7.19 19.44
CA ARG A 55 -3.90 -5.99 19.18
C ARG A 55 -3.30 -6.03 17.78
N LEU A 56 -3.07 -7.22 17.20
CA LEU A 56 -2.61 -7.33 15.81
C LEU A 56 -3.58 -6.66 14.83
N LEU A 57 -4.90 -6.85 15.03
CA LEU A 57 -5.93 -6.27 14.16
C LEU A 57 -5.96 -4.74 14.24
N SER A 58 -5.72 -4.18 15.42
CA SER A 58 -5.63 -2.74 15.57
C SER A 58 -4.33 -2.20 15.00
N ILE A 59 -3.20 -2.89 15.20
CA ILE A 59 -1.89 -2.54 14.63
C ILE A 59 -1.95 -2.48 13.11
N THR A 60 -2.50 -3.51 12.47
CA THR A 60 -2.61 -3.60 11.00
C THR A 60 -3.69 -2.72 10.41
N GLY A 61 -4.59 -2.18 11.24
CA GLY A 61 -5.72 -1.37 10.79
C GLY A 61 -6.92 -2.17 10.28
N LEU A 62 -6.91 -3.50 10.42
CA LEU A 62 -8.03 -4.38 10.07
C LEU A 62 -9.27 -4.10 10.93
N SER A 63 -9.08 -3.67 12.19
CA SER A 63 -10.20 -3.31 13.08
C SER A 63 -10.76 -1.91 12.84
N SER A 64 -10.22 -1.16 11.88
CA SER A 64 -10.70 0.18 11.54
C SER A 64 -12.04 0.14 10.79
N SER A 65 -12.76 1.27 10.76
CA SER A 65 -14.09 1.33 10.13
C SER A 65 -14.00 1.11 8.61
N VAL A 66 -14.53 -0.04 8.16
CA VAL A 66 -14.65 -0.41 6.74
C VAL A 66 -15.44 0.64 5.98
N ARG A 67 -16.59 1.07 6.52
CA ARG A 67 -17.47 2.05 5.88
C ARG A 67 -16.74 3.37 5.61
N VAL A 68 -16.03 3.89 6.60
CA VAL A 68 -15.25 5.14 6.45
C VAL A 68 -14.14 4.94 5.43
N GLY A 69 -13.43 3.82 5.47
CA GLY A 69 -12.33 3.53 4.55
C GLY A 69 -12.81 3.43 3.10
N VAL A 70 -13.85 2.65 2.84
CA VAL A 70 -14.41 2.47 1.50
C VAL A 70 -14.97 3.78 0.95
N LEU A 71 -15.75 4.53 1.73
CA LEU A 71 -16.34 5.79 1.26
C LEU A 71 -15.25 6.81 0.89
N TRP A 72 -14.28 7.06 1.76
CA TRP A 72 -13.22 8.03 1.48
C TRP A 72 -12.25 7.54 0.40
N GLY A 73 -11.97 6.24 0.33
CA GLY A 73 -11.20 5.64 -0.77
C GLY A 73 -11.86 5.89 -2.12
N LEU A 74 -13.18 5.69 -2.23
CA LEU A 74 -13.95 5.97 -3.45
C LEU A 74 -14.01 7.47 -3.79
N VAL A 75 -14.17 8.33 -2.77
CA VAL A 75 -14.12 9.80 -2.98
C VAL A 75 -12.76 10.21 -3.52
N PHE A 76 -11.66 9.71 -2.94
CA PHE A 76 -10.32 10.10 -3.36
C PHE A 76 -9.96 9.59 -4.76
N VAL A 77 -10.35 8.36 -5.11
CA VAL A 77 -10.09 7.79 -6.45
C VAL A 77 -11.09 8.27 -7.52
N SER A 78 -12.09 9.07 -7.14
CA SER A 78 -13.11 9.57 -8.08
C SER A 78 -12.55 10.31 -9.30
N PRO A 79 -11.44 11.09 -9.23
CA PRO A 79 -10.87 11.71 -10.43
C PRO A 79 -10.43 10.68 -11.48
N MET A 80 -9.90 9.52 -11.06
CA MET A 80 -9.57 8.44 -11.98
C MET A 80 -10.84 7.75 -12.52
N LEU A 81 -11.78 7.40 -11.64
CA LEU A 81 -13.04 6.76 -12.05
C LEU A 81 -13.82 7.58 -13.08
N VAL A 82 -13.91 8.90 -12.87
CA VAL A 82 -14.61 9.81 -13.78
C VAL A 82 -13.73 10.13 -14.99
N GLY A 83 -12.45 10.43 -14.77
CA GLY A 83 -11.53 10.84 -15.83
C GLY A 83 -11.38 9.79 -16.93
N PHE A 84 -11.26 8.51 -16.56
CA PHE A 84 -11.13 7.44 -17.55
C PHE A 84 -12.41 7.20 -18.36
N THR A 85 -13.58 7.72 -17.96
CA THR A 85 -14.79 7.68 -18.81
C THR A 85 -14.68 8.57 -20.05
N PHE A 86 -13.71 9.49 -20.08
CA PHE A 86 -13.40 10.34 -21.24
C PHE A 86 -12.28 9.77 -22.12
N SER A 87 -11.70 8.64 -21.73
CA SER A 87 -10.77 7.88 -22.58
C SER A 87 -11.53 7.04 -23.60
N ASP A 88 -10.79 6.43 -24.52
CA ASP A 88 -11.33 5.39 -25.37
C ASP A 88 -12.02 4.29 -24.55
N ALA A 89 -12.92 3.56 -25.21
CA ALA A 89 -13.67 2.48 -24.59
C ALA A 89 -12.71 1.51 -23.87
N PRO A 90 -13.11 0.96 -22.69
CA PRO A 90 -12.32 -0.02 -21.97
C PRO A 90 -11.77 -1.10 -22.89
N ALA A 91 -10.50 -1.42 -22.72
CA ALA A 91 -9.88 -2.47 -23.48
C ALA A 91 -10.53 -3.81 -23.12
N GLN A 92 -10.46 -4.79 -24.03
CA GLN A 92 -10.87 -6.15 -23.68
C GLN A 92 -9.85 -6.72 -22.68
N PHE A 93 -10.33 -7.21 -21.54
CA PHE A 93 -9.49 -7.85 -20.52
C PHE A 93 -10.21 -9.07 -19.94
N ALA A 94 -9.45 -10.05 -19.45
CA ALA A 94 -10.04 -11.17 -18.72
C ALA A 94 -10.45 -10.70 -17.32
N PRO A 95 -11.72 -10.87 -16.88
CA PRO A 95 -12.17 -10.42 -15.56
C PRO A 95 -11.34 -10.94 -14.38
N ALA A 96 -10.71 -12.12 -14.52
CA ALA A 96 -9.77 -12.67 -13.55
C ALA A 96 -8.58 -11.73 -13.26
N LEU A 97 -8.20 -10.85 -14.20
CA LEU A 97 -7.15 -9.85 -13.99
C LEU A 97 -7.55 -8.81 -12.94
N LEU A 98 -8.84 -8.49 -12.77
CA LEU A 98 -9.26 -7.61 -11.67
C LEU A 98 -8.98 -8.25 -10.31
N VAL A 99 -9.06 -9.57 -10.21
CA VAL A 99 -8.71 -10.29 -8.98
C VAL A 99 -7.20 -10.28 -8.78
N THR A 100 -6.42 -10.70 -9.78
CA THR A 100 -4.98 -10.94 -9.63
C THR A 100 -4.11 -9.70 -9.76
N LYS A 101 -4.58 -8.64 -10.42
CA LYS A 101 -3.84 -7.39 -10.67
C LYS A 101 -4.42 -6.17 -9.95
N ALA A 102 -5.64 -6.24 -9.41
CA ALA A 102 -6.23 -5.12 -8.66
C ALA A 102 -6.60 -5.48 -7.22
N LEU A 103 -7.48 -6.46 -7.01
CA LEU A 103 -7.98 -6.80 -5.68
C LEU A 103 -6.90 -7.41 -4.78
N LEU A 104 -6.26 -8.49 -5.21
CA LEU A 104 -5.24 -9.18 -4.42
C LEU A 104 -4.02 -8.29 -4.10
N PRO A 105 -3.35 -7.64 -5.07
CA PRO A 105 -2.24 -6.73 -4.75
C PRO A 105 -2.73 -5.54 -3.91
N GLY A 106 -3.85 -4.91 -4.28
CA GLY A 106 -4.37 -3.76 -3.53
C GLY A 106 -4.74 -4.09 -2.08
N PHE A 107 -5.12 -5.34 -1.77
CA PHE A 107 -5.34 -5.76 -0.38
C PHE A 107 -4.04 -6.18 0.31
N LEU A 108 -3.29 -7.11 -0.29
CA LEU A 108 -2.18 -7.79 0.38
C LEU A 108 -0.92 -6.95 0.47
N GLU A 109 -0.64 -6.12 -0.53
CA GLU A 109 0.45 -5.15 -0.45
C GLU A 109 0.15 -4.12 0.64
N GLU A 110 -1.08 -3.58 0.69
CA GLU A 110 -1.45 -2.64 1.75
C GLU A 110 -1.39 -3.31 3.15
N LEU A 111 -1.88 -4.54 3.28
CA LEU A 111 -1.83 -5.28 4.53
C LEU A 111 -0.37 -5.54 4.98
N MET A 112 0.53 -5.89 4.06
CA MET A 112 1.93 -6.20 4.40
C MET A 112 2.79 -4.95 4.61
N PHE A 113 2.65 -3.94 3.74
CA PHE A 113 3.48 -2.74 3.77
C PHE A 113 2.95 -1.68 4.74
N ARG A 114 1.64 -1.39 4.74
CA ARG A 114 1.05 -0.38 5.64
C ARG A 114 0.62 -1.02 6.94
N GLY A 115 -0.16 -2.09 6.87
CA GLY A 115 -0.67 -2.78 8.05
C GLY A 115 0.46 -3.37 8.90
N PHE A 116 1.26 -4.27 8.34
CA PHE A 116 2.31 -4.96 9.07
C PHE A 116 3.55 -4.08 9.25
N LEU A 117 4.25 -3.68 8.18
CA LEU A 117 5.53 -2.96 8.34
C LEU A 117 5.36 -1.60 9.03
N VAL A 118 4.58 -0.67 8.46
CA VAL A 118 4.39 0.67 9.05
C VAL A 118 3.70 0.55 10.42
N GLY A 119 2.63 -0.23 10.52
CA GLY A 119 1.90 -0.42 11.78
C GLY A 119 2.76 -0.98 12.90
N MET A 120 3.58 -2.01 12.64
CA MET A 120 4.47 -2.60 13.65
C MET A 120 5.61 -1.65 14.04
N LEU A 121 6.23 -0.96 13.08
CA LEU A 121 7.30 0.01 13.38
C LEU A 121 6.80 1.12 14.31
N ILE A 122 5.59 1.66 14.06
CA ILE A 122 5.01 2.71 14.89
C ILE A 122 4.53 2.15 16.23
N ARG A 123 3.66 1.13 16.22
CA ARG A 123 2.90 0.71 17.42
C ARG A 123 3.56 -0.35 18.27
N VAL A 124 4.62 -0.99 17.77
CA VAL A 124 5.42 -1.98 18.52
C VAL A 124 6.83 -1.46 18.76
N ALA A 125 7.52 -1.00 17.72
CA ALA A 125 8.87 -0.44 17.88
C ALA A 125 8.90 1.04 18.31
N GLY A 126 7.75 1.73 18.35
CA GLY A 126 7.68 3.12 18.82
C GLY A 126 8.36 4.12 17.89
N TRP A 127 8.34 3.87 16.58
CA TRP A 127 8.81 4.82 15.58
C TRP A 127 7.83 5.97 15.41
N ARG A 128 8.37 7.15 15.07
CA ARG A 128 7.54 8.23 14.54
C ARG A 128 7.11 7.84 13.13
N TRP A 129 5.98 8.41 12.67
CA TRP A 129 5.39 8.02 11.40
C TRP A 129 6.32 8.23 10.19
N LEU A 130 7.04 9.35 10.11
CA LEU A 130 7.80 9.71 8.91
C LEU A 130 8.96 8.74 8.63
N PRO A 131 9.84 8.40 9.59
CA PRO A 131 10.86 7.36 9.36
C PRO A 131 10.28 6.00 8.98
N ALA A 132 9.14 5.59 9.56
CA ALA A 132 8.49 4.33 9.21
C ALA A 132 7.94 4.36 7.77
N ALA A 133 7.33 5.48 7.38
CA ALA A 133 6.80 5.71 6.04
C ALA A 133 7.91 5.78 4.97
N LEU A 134 9.07 6.38 5.29
CA LEU A 134 10.22 6.45 4.38
C LEU A 134 10.86 5.08 4.13
N ILE A 135 11.05 4.26 5.16
CA ILE A 135 11.54 2.89 4.98
C ILE A 135 10.54 2.07 4.17
N ASN A 136 9.25 2.18 4.48
CA ASN A 136 8.19 1.55 3.70
C ASN A 136 8.25 1.96 2.21
N ALA A 137 8.33 3.27 1.94
CA ALA A 137 8.40 3.80 0.59
C ALA A 137 9.61 3.27 -0.20
N ALA A 138 10.79 3.25 0.43
CA ALA A 138 12.01 2.72 -0.18
C ALA A 138 11.86 1.23 -0.51
N LEU A 139 11.41 0.41 0.45
CA LEU A 139 11.24 -1.04 0.25
C LEU A 139 10.17 -1.35 -0.81
N PHE A 140 9.06 -0.61 -0.80
CA PHE A 140 7.98 -0.78 -1.78
C PHE A 140 8.44 -0.41 -3.19
N GLY A 141 9.15 0.70 -3.35
CA GLY A 141 9.74 1.11 -4.63
C GLY A 141 10.80 0.14 -5.16
N ILE A 142 11.72 -0.33 -4.31
CA ILE A 142 12.72 -1.34 -4.68
C ILE A 142 12.04 -2.63 -5.15
N GLY A 143 10.96 -3.04 -4.48
CA GLY A 143 10.16 -4.19 -4.88
C GLY A 143 9.58 -4.10 -6.29
N HIS A 144 9.50 -2.90 -6.88
CA HIS A 144 8.96 -2.65 -8.21
C HIS A 144 10.03 -2.47 -9.30
N TRP A 145 11.30 -2.66 -8.96
CA TRP A 145 12.42 -2.56 -9.90
C TRP A 145 12.26 -3.45 -11.14
N PHE A 146 11.65 -4.63 -10.98
CA PHE A 146 11.46 -5.60 -12.05
C PHE A 146 10.52 -5.14 -13.17
N GLN A 147 9.81 -4.02 -13.01
CA GLN A 147 8.86 -3.53 -14.00
C GLN A 147 9.53 -2.84 -15.20
N GLY A 148 10.80 -2.46 -15.10
CA GLY A 148 11.53 -1.85 -16.22
C GLY A 148 12.30 -2.85 -17.06
N ALA A 149 12.23 -2.71 -18.39
CA ALA A 149 13.10 -3.44 -19.31
C ALA A 149 14.48 -2.78 -19.42
N THR A 150 14.57 -1.47 -19.19
CA THR A 150 15.82 -0.70 -19.11
C THR A 150 16.10 -0.19 -17.69
N LEU A 151 17.35 0.21 -17.42
CA LEU A 151 17.72 0.86 -16.15
C LEU A 151 16.87 2.11 -15.88
N ALA A 152 16.62 2.92 -16.92
CA ALA A 152 15.83 4.13 -16.80
C ALA A 152 14.36 3.81 -16.43
N GLU A 153 13.75 2.83 -17.11
CA GLU A 153 12.38 2.38 -16.80
C GLU A 153 12.28 1.79 -15.40
N ALA A 154 13.25 0.97 -14.97
CA ALA A 154 13.26 0.36 -13.65
C ALA A 154 13.36 1.42 -12.55
N VAL A 155 14.26 2.39 -12.71
CA VAL A 155 14.39 3.54 -11.80
C VAL A 155 13.10 4.35 -11.76
N MET A 156 12.47 4.64 -12.91
CA MET A 156 11.20 5.37 -12.96
C MET A 156 10.08 4.61 -12.24
N ALA A 157 9.88 3.33 -12.55
CA ALA A 157 8.85 2.51 -11.92
C ALA A 157 9.04 2.41 -10.40
N SER A 158 10.29 2.22 -9.94
CA SER A 158 10.63 2.20 -8.52
C SER A 158 10.38 3.54 -7.84
N LEU A 159 10.74 4.67 -8.47
CA LEU A 159 10.54 6.01 -7.89
C LEU A 159 9.07 6.40 -7.81
N PHE A 160 8.30 6.18 -8.88
CA PHE A 160 6.85 6.43 -8.88
C PHE A 160 6.17 5.60 -7.79
N THR A 161 6.56 4.34 -7.67
CA THR A 161 6.01 3.45 -6.65
C THR A 161 6.45 3.84 -5.24
N ALA A 162 7.69 4.28 -5.04
CA ALA A 162 8.17 4.77 -3.75
C ALA A 162 7.40 6.02 -3.30
N VAL A 163 7.20 6.99 -4.20
CA VAL A 163 6.42 8.21 -3.91
C VAL A 163 4.96 7.85 -3.59
N GLY A 164 4.35 6.96 -4.37
CA GLY A 164 3.03 6.42 -4.07
C GLY A 164 2.98 5.74 -2.69
N GLY A 165 3.95 4.88 -2.39
CA GLY A 165 4.06 4.18 -1.11
C GLY A 165 4.20 5.11 0.09
N LEU A 166 4.92 6.23 -0.06
CA LEU A 166 5.00 7.28 0.95
C LEU A 166 3.64 7.96 1.17
N TRP A 167 2.95 8.31 0.09
CA TRP A 167 1.62 8.92 0.13
C TRP A 167 0.57 8.00 0.77
N PHE A 168 0.55 6.71 0.41
CA PHE A 168 -0.33 5.72 1.04
C PHE A 168 0.00 5.53 2.54
N ALA A 169 1.28 5.47 2.91
CA ALA A 169 1.67 5.38 4.32
C ALA A 169 1.25 6.62 5.12
N TRP A 170 1.35 7.81 4.53
CA TRP A 170 0.84 9.05 5.15
C TRP A 170 -0.68 8.99 5.33
N LEU A 171 -1.45 8.66 4.27
CA LEU A 171 -2.91 8.51 4.35
C LEU A 171 -3.30 7.49 5.42
N PHE A 172 -2.64 6.32 5.44
CA PHE A 172 -2.86 5.28 6.46
C PHE A 172 -2.73 5.86 7.87
N VAL A 173 -1.61 6.52 8.19
CA VAL A 173 -1.36 7.07 9.53
C VAL A 173 -2.36 8.17 9.90
N VAL A 174 -2.55 9.15 9.02
CA VAL A 174 -3.39 10.33 9.29
C VAL A 174 -4.87 9.97 9.42
N TRP A 175 -5.32 8.93 8.70
CA TRP A 175 -6.65 8.35 8.84
C TRP A 175 -6.72 7.30 9.96
N GLN A 176 -5.91 7.47 11.02
CA GLN A 176 -5.92 6.64 12.23
C GLN A 176 -5.65 5.16 11.97
N HIS A 177 -4.76 4.89 11.01
CA HIS A 177 -4.40 3.53 10.54
C HIS A 177 -5.62 2.79 9.99
N ASN A 178 -6.43 3.46 9.18
CA ASN A 178 -7.53 2.82 8.46
C ASN A 178 -7.01 2.10 7.22
N LEU A 179 -6.81 0.78 7.34
CA LEU A 179 -6.33 -0.06 6.25
C LEU A 179 -7.31 -0.07 5.07
N TRP A 180 -8.62 -0.08 5.35
CA TRP A 180 -9.67 -0.15 4.34
C TRP A 180 -9.67 1.05 3.40
N LEU A 181 -9.21 2.22 3.86
CA LEU A 181 -9.04 3.40 3.00
C LEU A 181 -7.98 3.15 1.93
N VAL A 182 -6.78 2.75 2.35
CA VAL A 182 -5.65 2.55 1.44
C VAL A 182 -5.84 1.33 0.55
N VAL A 183 -6.48 0.27 1.06
CA VAL A 183 -6.91 -0.90 0.27
C VAL A 183 -7.88 -0.49 -0.83
N THR A 184 -8.95 0.24 -0.48
CA THR A 184 -9.97 0.65 -1.47
C THR A 184 -9.34 1.52 -2.55
N LEU A 185 -8.55 2.50 -2.14
CA LEU A 185 -7.87 3.42 -3.05
C LEU A 185 -6.93 2.67 -3.98
N HIS A 186 -6.04 1.82 -3.45
CA HIS A 186 -5.09 1.05 -4.26
C HIS A 186 -5.80 0.06 -5.20
N THR A 187 -6.74 -0.74 -4.69
CA THR A 187 -7.50 -1.69 -5.53
C THR A 187 -8.22 -1.00 -6.68
N VAL A 188 -8.88 0.14 -6.43
CA VAL A 188 -9.62 0.84 -7.49
C VAL A 188 -8.67 1.53 -8.48
N MET A 189 -7.54 2.08 -8.02
CA MET A 189 -6.50 2.62 -8.91
C MET A 189 -5.97 1.53 -9.85
N ASN A 190 -5.66 0.33 -9.33
CA ASN A 190 -5.20 -0.78 -10.15
C ASN A 190 -6.32 -1.31 -11.06
N ALA A 191 -7.57 -1.31 -10.62
CA ALA A 191 -8.70 -1.70 -11.47
C ALA A 191 -8.81 -0.76 -12.68
N CYS A 192 -8.66 0.55 -12.50
CA CYS A 192 -8.59 1.49 -13.61
C CYS A 192 -7.44 1.16 -14.57
N TRP A 193 -6.27 0.81 -14.03
CA TRP A 193 -5.11 0.41 -14.82
C TRP A 193 -5.36 -0.82 -15.70
N VAL A 194 -6.06 -1.82 -15.16
CA VAL A 194 -6.41 -3.06 -15.86
C VAL A 194 -7.49 -2.81 -16.92
N ILE A 195 -8.55 -2.07 -16.56
CA ILE A 195 -9.71 -1.84 -17.43
C ILE A 195 -9.33 -1.01 -18.66
N TRP A 196 -8.47 -0.01 -18.49
CA TRP A 196 -8.02 0.88 -19.57
C TRP A 196 -6.65 0.53 -20.16
N GLN A 197 -6.01 -0.57 -19.71
CA GLN A 197 -4.67 -0.99 -20.16
C GLN A 197 -3.66 0.18 -20.25
N VAL A 198 -3.63 1.01 -19.20
CA VAL A 198 -2.90 2.27 -19.16
C VAL A 198 -1.43 2.12 -19.56
N ASP A 199 -0.73 1.14 -18.99
CA ASP A 199 0.66 0.80 -19.33
C ASP A 199 1.03 -0.58 -18.75
N THR A 200 2.13 -1.13 -19.24
CA THR A 200 2.84 -2.30 -18.73
C THR A 200 3.58 -2.05 -17.40
N THR A 201 3.88 -0.79 -17.07
CA THR A 201 4.57 -0.39 -15.84
C THR A 201 3.69 0.48 -14.93
N ALA A 202 4.10 0.70 -13.67
CA ALA A 202 3.45 1.64 -12.76
C ALA A 202 3.62 3.13 -13.14
N ALA A 203 4.47 3.45 -14.13
CA ALA A 203 4.67 4.84 -14.56
C ALA A 203 3.42 5.40 -15.26
N GLY A 204 2.85 4.66 -16.21
CA GLY A 204 1.63 5.04 -16.91
C GLY A 204 1.83 6.15 -17.93
N ASP A 205 0.79 6.43 -18.72
CA ASP A 205 0.79 7.53 -19.69
C ASP A 205 0.54 8.92 -19.05
N GLN A 206 0.60 9.99 -19.86
CA GLN A 206 0.40 11.37 -19.39
C GLN A 206 -1.00 11.63 -18.83
N PHE A 207 -2.04 11.07 -19.45
CA PHE A 207 -3.42 11.27 -19.05
C PHE A 207 -3.70 10.57 -17.71
N ALA A 208 -3.29 9.31 -17.59
CA ALA A 208 -3.36 8.55 -16.35
C ALA A 208 -2.57 9.23 -15.21
N ASN A 209 -1.42 9.82 -15.52
CA ASN A 209 -0.65 10.60 -14.55
C ASN A 209 -1.36 11.89 -14.11
N LEU A 210 -2.07 12.59 -15.00
CA LEU A 210 -2.91 13.73 -14.64
C LEU A 210 -4.05 13.32 -13.70
N LEU A 211 -4.74 12.22 -14.00
CA LEU A 211 -5.81 11.70 -13.15
C LEU A 211 -5.30 11.24 -11.79
N ARG A 212 -4.13 10.57 -11.76
CA ARG A 212 -3.46 10.16 -10.51
C ARG A 212 -3.05 11.36 -9.67
N LEU A 213 -2.45 12.38 -10.28
CA LEU A 213 -2.10 13.61 -9.58
C LEU A 213 -3.35 14.28 -9.01
N SER A 214 -4.46 14.29 -9.76
CA SER A 214 -5.74 14.82 -9.29
C SER A 214 -6.30 14.03 -8.10
N THR A 215 -6.23 12.70 -8.14
CA THR A 215 -6.56 11.80 -7.01
C THR A 215 -5.70 12.10 -5.78
N ILE A 216 -4.38 12.26 -5.95
CA ILE A 216 -3.46 12.61 -4.86
C ILE A 216 -3.82 13.98 -4.28
N MET A 217 -3.98 15.01 -5.12
CA MET A 217 -4.30 16.37 -4.69
C MET A 217 -5.64 16.44 -3.96
N LEU A 218 -6.67 15.78 -4.49
CA LEU A 218 -7.98 15.68 -3.83
C LEU A 218 -7.83 15.05 -2.44
N SER A 219 -7.13 13.91 -2.35
CA SER A 219 -6.91 13.23 -1.07
C SER A 219 -6.17 14.12 -0.07
N VAL A 220 -5.15 14.84 -0.50
CA VAL A 220 -4.34 15.71 0.37
C VAL A 220 -5.16 16.89 0.85
N VAL A 221 -5.79 17.64 -0.07
CA VAL A 221 -6.56 18.84 0.26
C VAL A 221 -7.70 18.51 1.20
N VAL A 222 -8.52 17.52 0.88
CA VAL A 222 -9.67 17.14 1.71
C VAL A 222 -9.20 16.63 3.07
N THR A 223 -8.17 15.79 3.11
CA THR A 223 -7.61 15.29 4.37
C THR A 223 -7.11 16.42 5.27
N LEU A 224 -6.44 17.43 4.71
CA LEU A 224 -5.97 18.58 5.47
C LEU A 224 -7.13 19.46 5.96
N LEU A 225 -8.16 19.66 5.14
CA LEU A 225 -9.35 20.42 5.53
C LEU A 225 -10.11 19.74 6.69
N LEU A 226 -10.27 18.42 6.63
CA LEU A 226 -10.91 17.65 7.71
C LEU A 226 -10.08 17.63 8.99
N GLN A 227 -8.75 17.59 8.89
CA GLN A 227 -7.87 17.61 10.06
C GLN A 227 -7.86 18.97 10.78
N ARG A 228 -8.03 20.09 10.06
CA ARG A 228 -8.18 21.41 10.69
C ARG A 228 -9.39 21.50 11.63
N GLN A 229 -10.37 20.62 11.46
CA GLN A 229 -11.58 20.56 12.27
C GLN A 229 -11.46 19.62 13.48
N ARG A 230 -10.34 18.88 13.62
CA ARG A 230 -10.09 18.00 14.76
C ARG A 230 -9.37 18.74 15.89
N PRO A 231 -9.75 18.54 17.17
CA PRO A 231 -9.00 19.09 18.29
C PRO A 231 -7.54 18.62 18.27
N ALA A 232 -6.61 19.51 18.65
CA ALA A 232 -5.15 19.26 18.59
C ALA A 232 -4.69 18.01 19.34
N THR A 233 -5.49 17.49 20.28
CA THR A 233 -5.22 16.26 21.04
C THR A 233 -5.16 14.99 20.20
N ASP A 234 -5.75 14.98 18.98
CA ASP A 234 -5.81 13.78 18.13
C ASP A 234 -4.59 13.63 17.19
N LEU A 235 -3.80 14.69 17.02
CA LEU A 235 -2.63 14.73 16.13
C LEU A 235 -1.30 14.54 16.86
N GLU A 236 -1.32 14.60 18.20
CA GLU A 236 -0.17 14.33 19.08
C GLU A 236 -0.06 12.86 19.50
N CYS A 237 -0.49 11.93 18.65
CA CYS A 237 -0.06 10.54 18.81
C CYS A 237 1.43 10.44 18.44
N LYS A 238 2.26 10.58 19.48
CA LYS A 238 3.73 10.40 19.53
C LYS A 238 4.25 9.22 18.72
#